data_AF-A0A959EYQ4-F1
#
_entry.id   AF-A0A959EYQ4-F1
#
_cell.length_a   1.000
_cell.length_b   1.000
_cell.length_c   1.000
_cell.angle_alpha   90.00
_cell.angle_beta   90.00
_cell.angle_gamma   90.00
#
_symmetry.space_group_name_H-M   'P 1'
#
loop_
_entity.id
_entity.type
_entity.pdbx_description
1 polymer ?
#
loop_
_entity_poly.entity_id
_entity_poly.type
_entity_poly.pdbx_seq_one_letter_code
_entity_poly.pdbx_strand_id
1 'polypeptide(L)'
;MKRRTFLSLFLLFAIGISFGQTTRAVVVGISDYEHPQMVDLDFAHLDAIAFANYLVSEEGRQLPKEQIVLLTASAATQAKILSAIQWLVEQSAPGDEAIFYFAGMSDRGRIEEEQNKEYLMPYDGTFNDHQTAIDFELLQQVFTTLIQ
;
A
#
# COMPACT_ATOMS: atom_id res chain seq x y z
N MET A 1 49.47 -42.15 -31.80
CA MET A 1 49.25 -40.70 -32.01
C MET A 1 47.93 -40.34 -31.33
N LYS A 2 47.99 -39.40 -30.38
CA LYS A 2 46.94 -39.08 -29.38
C LYS A 2 45.78 -38.25 -29.97
N ARG A 3 44.65 -38.26 -29.23
CA ARG A 3 43.59 -37.24 -29.08
C ARG A 3 42.29 -37.52 -29.84
N ARG A 4 41.08 -37.27 -29.31
CA ARG A 4 40.60 -36.81 -28.00
C ARG A 4 39.07 -37.01 -28.00
N THR A 5 38.54 -37.63 -26.96
CA THR A 5 37.13 -37.60 -26.58
C THR A 5 36.70 -36.14 -26.36
N PHE A 6 35.57 -35.73 -26.95
CA PHE A 6 34.86 -34.51 -26.55
C PHE A 6 33.49 -34.93 -26.02
N LEU A 7 33.44 -35.14 -24.70
CA LEU A 7 32.21 -35.20 -23.94
C LEU A 7 31.81 -33.75 -23.67
N SER A 8 30.82 -33.24 -24.41
CA SER A 8 30.28 -31.89 -24.17
C SER A 8 29.26 -31.97 -23.04
N LEU A 9 29.67 -31.56 -21.85
CA LEU A 9 28.83 -31.41 -20.67
C LEU A 9 28.21 -30.01 -20.71
N PHE A 10 26.97 -29.89 -21.19
CA PHE A 10 26.16 -28.68 -21.01
C PHE A 10 25.52 -28.74 -19.63
N LEU A 11 26.18 -28.16 -18.63
CA LEU A 11 25.57 -27.91 -17.33
C LEU A 11 24.85 -26.56 -17.39
N LEU A 12 23.56 -26.58 -17.73
CA LEU A 12 22.67 -25.42 -17.52
C LEU A 12 22.33 -25.36 -16.03
N PHE A 13 23.15 -24.65 -15.27
CA PHE A 13 22.75 -24.24 -13.93
C PHE A 13 21.87 -23.01 -14.09
N ALA A 14 20.55 -23.21 -14.23
CA ALA A 14 19.61 -22.15 -13.91
C ALA A 14 19.68 -21.97 -12.39
N ILE A 15 20.54 -21.07 -11.92
CA ILE A 15 20.35 -20.49 -10.58
C ILE A 15 19.05 -19.71 -10.70
N GLY A 16 17.93 -20.35 -10.39
CA GLY A 16 16.74 -19.62 -10.01
C GLY A 16 17.08 -18.90 -8.71
N ILE A 17 17.60 -17.68 -8.80
CA ILE A 17 17.53 -16.75 -7.68
C ILE A 17 16.04 -16.42 -7.58
N SER A 18 15.33 -17.19 -6.76
CA SER A 18 14.05 -16.72 -6.26
C SER A 18 14.41 -15.55 -5.36
N PHE A 19 14.24 -14.33 -5.87
CA PHE A 19 14.20 -13.16 -5.01
C PHE A 19 13.16 -13.48 -3.93
N GLY A 20 13.56 -13.41 -2.66
CA GLY A 20 12.64 -13.69 -1.57
C GLY A 20 11.42 -12.79 -1.72
N GLN A 21 10.24 -13.35 -1.40
CA GLN A 21 8.99 -12.60 -1.32
C GLN A 21 9.21 -11.34 -0.47
N THR A 22 9.21 -10.17 -1.10
CA THR A 22 9.37 -8.92 -0.38
C THR A 22 8.01 -8.42 0.05
N THR A 23 7.84 -8.11 1.34
CA THR A 23 6.63 -7.46 1.83
C THR A 23 6.84 -5.95 1.86
N ARG A 24 5.92 -5.15 1.32
CA ARG A 24 5.90 -3.70 1.52
C ARG A 24 4.56 -3.26 2.07
N ALA A 25 4.54 -2.17 2.84
CA ALA A 25 3.33 -1.68 3.45
C ALA A 25 3.17 -0.17 3.29
N VAL A 26 1.95 0.26 2.99
CA VAL A 26 1.48 1.63 3.18
C VAL A 26 0.44 1.59 4.29
N VAL A 27 0.68 2.34 5.36
CA VAL A 27 -0.13 2.35 6.57
C VAL A 27 -0.58 3.78 6.82
N VAL A 28 -1.89 4.01 6.80
CA VAL A 28 -2.50 5.33 6.90
C VAL A 28 -3.44 5.38 8.10
N GLY A 29 -3.31 6.42 8.94
CA GLY A 29 -4.16 6.63 10.11
C GLY A 29 -4.50 8.09 10.31
N ILE A 30 -5.79 8.44 10.21
CA ILE A 30 -6.24 9.84 10.19
C ILE A 30 -7.30 10.04 11.26
N SER A 31 -6.88 10.76 12.30
CA SER A 31 -7.71 11.14 13.44
C SER A 31 -8.18 12.58 13.38
N ASP A 32 -7.35 13.48 12.88
CA ASP A 32 -7.64 14.91 12.75
C ASP A 32 -7.79 15.22 11.27
N TYR A 33 -8.78 16.02 10.89
CA TYR A 33 -9.05 16.43 9.52
C TYR A 33 -9.02 17.95 9.38
N GLU A 34 -8.41 18.46 8.32
CA GLU A 34 -8.29 19.90 8.09
C GLU A 34 -9.65 20.59 7.93
N HIS A 35 -10.60 19.90 7.29
CA HIS A 35 -11.89 20.48 6.98
C HIS A 35 -12.81 20.53 8.22
N PRO A 36 -13.33 21.71 8.62
CA PRO A 36 -14.01 21.92 9.90
C PRO A 36 -15.37 21.20 10.04
N GLN A 37 -15.89 20.62 8.96
CA GLN A 37 -17.13 19.83 8.98
C GLN A 37 -16.89 18.33 9.20
N MET A 38 -15.64 17.87 9.14
CA MET A 38 -15.30 16.50 9.49
C MET A 38 -15.05 16.42 10.99
N VAL A 39 -15.57 15.35 11.61
CA VAL A 39 -15.43 15.12 13.04
C VAL A 39 -14.20 14.27 13.28
N ASP A 40 -13.31 14.75 14.14
CA ASP A 40 -12.10 14.03 14.51
C ASP A 40 -12.41 12.68 15.18
N LEU A 41 -11.54 11.71 14.92
CA LEU A 41 -11.54 10.39 15.50
C LEU A 41 -10.47 10.28 16.58
N ASP A 42 -10.73 9.55 17.66
CA ASP A 42 -9.81 9.49 18.79
C ASP A 42 -8.55 8.64 18.52
N PHE A 43 -8.65 7.57 17.72
CA PHE A 43 -7.65 6.49 17.74
C PHE A 43 -7.07 6.06 16.39
N ALA A 44 -7.59 6.53 15.26
CA ALA A 44 -7.16 6.06 13.94
C ALA A 44 -5.65 6.22 13.67
N HIS A 45 -5.05 7.34 14.12
CA HIS A 45 -3.60 7.51 14.03
C HIS A 45 -2.81 6.56 14.95
N LEU A 46 -3.34 6.25 16.13
CA LEU A 46 -2.73 5.30 17.08
C LEU A 46 -2.81 3.87 16.54
N ASP A 47 -3.92 3.51 15.91
CA ASP A 47 -4.11 2.20 15.27
C ASP A 47 -3.09 1.99 14.14
N ALA A 48 -2.88 2.99 13.29
CA ALA A 48 -1.86 2.95 12.25
C ALA A 48 -0.43 2.84 12.81
N ILE A 49 -0.10 3.59 13.86
CA ILE A 49 1.21 3.49 14.53
C ILE A 49 1.40 2.10 15.14
N ALA A 50 0.38 1.58 15.82
CA ALA A 50 0.43 0.25 16.43
C ALA A 50 0.62 -0.84 15.37
N PHE A 51 -0.11 -0.75 14.26
CA PHE A 51 0.00 -1.70 13.15
C PHE A 51 1.38 -1.63 12.47
N ALA A 52 1.90 -0.43 12.20
CA ALA A 52 3.25 -0.26 11.65
C ALA A 52 4.33 -0.83 12.60
N ASN A 53 4.20 -0.59 13.91
CA ASN A 53 5.13 -1.17 14.90
C ASN A 53 5.03 -2.70 14.95
N TYR A 54 3.82 -3.26 14.84
CA TYR A 54 3.62 -4.69 14.75
C TYR A 54 4.32 -5.28 13.52
N LEU A 55 4.20 -4.65 12.35
CA LEU A 55 4.90 -5.12 11.13
C LEU A 55 6.43 -5.18 11.29
N VAL A 56 7.03 -4.27 12.07
CA VAL A 56 8.47 -4.26 12.38
C VAL A 56 8.87 -5.28 13.44
N SER A 57 7.95 -5.65 14.34
CA SER A 57 8.24 -6.54 15.48
C SER A 57 8.59 -7.98 15.09
N GLU A 58 9.23 -8.71 16.03
CA GLU A 58 9.57 -10.12 15.87
C GLU A 58 8.32 -10.99 15.72
N GLU A 59 7.27 -10.66 16.50
CA GLU A 59 5.99 -11.36 16.54
C GLU A 59 5.13 -11.09 15.31
N GLY A 60 5.37 -9.99 14.61
CA GLY A 60 4.72 -9.65 13.36
C GLY A 60 5.47 -10.21 12.16
N ARG A 61 6.16 -9.33 11.44
CA ARG A 61 6.74 -9.63 10.12
C ARG A 61 8.23 -9.30 10.01
N GLN A 62 8.82 -8.68 11.04
CA GLN A 62 10.22 -8.23 11.04
C GLN A 62 10.57 -7.40 9.79
N LEU A 63 9.62 -6.57 9.32
CA LEU A 63 9.87 -5.75 8.14
C LEU A 63 10.90 -4.67 8.45
N PRO A 64 11.89 -4.47 7.56
CA PRO A 64 12.70 -3.27 7.58
C PRO A 64 11.81 -2.02 7.53
N LYS A 65 12.16 -0.98 8.29
CA LYS A 65 11.35 0.25 8.37
C LYS A 65 11.23 0.92 7.00
N GLU A 66 12.21 0.74 6.14
CA GLU A 66 12.27 1.28 4.78
C GLU A 66 11.24 0.63 3.85
N GLN A 67 10.68 -0.53 4.22
CA GLN A 67 9.59 -1.20 3.50
C GLN A 67 8.20 -0.75 3.97
N ILE A 68 8.11 0.19 4.91
CA ILE A 68 6.85 0.70 5.46
C ILE A 68 6.77 2.22 5.27
N VAL A 69 5.73 2.67 4.58
CA VAL A 69 5.33 4.08 4.54
C VAL A 69 4.21 4.29 5.55
N LEU A 70 4.47 5.04 6.62
CA LEU A 70 3.47 5.42 7.63
C LEU A 70 3.05 6.88 7.44
N LEU A 71 1.76 7.11 7.20
CA LEU A 71 1.17 8.45 7.06
C LEU A 71 0.13 8.67 8.16
N THR A 72 0.34 9.68 9.01
CA THR A 72 -0.59 10.05 10.08
C THR A 72 -0.78 11.56 10.15
N ALA A 73 -1.91 11.98 10.74
CA ALA A 73 -2.27 13.39 10.92
C ALA A 73 -2.12 14.20 9.61
N SER A 74 -1.55 15.42 9.69
CA SER A 74 -1.36 16.30 8.53
C SER A 74 -0.39 15.78 7.45
N ALA A 75 0.28 14.65 7.68
CA ALA A 75 1.06 13.99 6.63
C ALA A 75 0.21 13.11 5.70
N ALA A 76 -1.01 12.74 6.10
CA ALA A 76 -1.89 11.86 5.33
C ALA A 76 -2.74 12.64 4.32
N THR A 77 -2.10 13.49 3.51
CA THR A 77 -2.77 14.23 2.44
C THR A 77 -3.08 13.31 1.26
N GLN A 78 -4.08 13.68 0.44
CA GLN A 78 -4.48 12.91 -0.74
C GLN A 78 -3.27 12.63 -1.64
N ALA A 79 -2.48 13.66 -1.95
CA ALA A 79 -1.30 13.56 -2.80
C ALA A 79 -0.25 12.59 -2.25
N LYS A 80 0.00 12.61 -0.93
CA LYS A 80 0.98 11.72 -0.28
C LYS A 80 0.49 10.28 -0.21
N ILE A 81 -0.80 10.05 0.05
CA ILE A 81 -1.37 8.71 0.05
C ILE A 81 -1.32 8.11 -1.36
N LEU A 82 -1.73 8.87 -2.39
CA LEU A 82 -1.67 8.41 -3.77
C LEU A 82 -0.22 8.13 -4.23
N SER A 83 0.73 8.99 -3.85
CA SER A 83 2.15 8.75 -4.12
C SER A 83 2.69 7.50 -3.41
N ALA A 84 2.25 7.24 -2.17
CA ALA A 84 2.62 6.05 -1.43
C ALA A 84 2.03 4.77 -2.05
N ILE A 85 0.78 4.81 -2.52
CA ILE A 85 0.15 3.70 -3.27
C ILE A 85 0.90 3.46 -4.58
N GLN A 86 1.23 4.51 -5.32
CA GLN A 86 2.01 4.40 -6.54
C GLN A 86 3.37 3.75 -6.27
N TRP A 87 4.10 4.21 -5.26
CA TRP A 87 5.35 3.59 -4.81
C TRP A 87 5.15 2.12 -4.47
N LEU A 88 4.10 1.77 -3.72
CA LEU A 88 3.81 0.40 -3.33
C LEU A 88 3.63 -0.50 -4.56
N VAL A 89 2.95 -0.01 -5.60
CA VAL A 89 2.70 -0.75 -6.83
C VAL A 89 3.96 -0.87 -7.67
N GLU A 90 4.67 0.24 -7.90
CA GLU A 90 5.89 0.28 -8.73
C GLU A 90 7.04 -0.55 -8.16
N GLN A 91 7.10 -0.69 -6.82
CA GLN A 91 8.14 -1.47 -6.17
C GLN A 91 7.75 -2.94 -5.97
N SER A 92 6.50 -3.32 -6.22
CA SER A 92 6.04 -4.70 -6.07
C SER A 92 6.29 -5.50 -7.35
N ALA A 93 6.72 -6.76 -7.18
CA ALA A 93 6.88 -7.73 -8.25
C ALA A 93 6.02 -8.98 -8.02
N PRO A 94 5.78 -9.84 -9.04
CA PRO A 94 5.07 -11.09 -8.84
C PRO A 94 5.71 -11.93 -7.72
N GLY A 95 4.89 -12.31 -6.73
CA GLY A 95 5.33 -13.05 -5.54
C GLY A 95 5.62 -12.16 -4.32
N ASP A 96 5.68 -10.84 -4.46
CA ASP A 96 5.72 -9.91 -3.32
C ASP A 96 4.37 -9.84 -2.59
N GLU A 97 4.39 -9.31 -1.38
CA GLU A 97 3.17 -8.98 -0.63
C GLU A 97 3.06 -7.46 -0.45
N ALA A 98 2.01 -6.87 -1.00
CA ALA A 98 1.68 -5.46 -0.82
C ALA A 98 0.57 -5.30 0.23
N ILE A 99 0.86 -4.63 1.35
CA ILE A 99 -0.11 -4.30 2.38
C ILE A 99 -0.55 -2.85 2.21
N PHE A 100 -1.85 -2.62 2.13
CA PHE A 100 -2.44 -1.30 2.32
C PHE A 100 -3.35 -1.34 3.54
N TYR A 101 -3.04 -0.53 4.55
CA TYR A 101 -3.83 -0.38 5.77
C TYR A 101 -4.33 1.05 5.86
N PHE A 102 -5.63 1.22 6.13
CA PHE A 102 -6.26 2.52 6.32
C PHE A 102 -7.17 2.49 7.55
N ALA A 103 -6.95 3.45 8.45
CA ALA A 103 -7.87 3.79 9.54
C ALA A 103 -8.24 5.27 9.42
N GLY A 104 -9.54 5.56 9.27
CA GLY A 104 -10.02 6.92 9.06
C GLY A 104 -11.50 6.95 8.66
N MET A 105 -11.97 8.13 8.28
CA MET A 105 -13.32 8.35 7.79
C MET A 105 -13.45 7.89 6.33
N SER A 106 -14.66 7.49 5.99
CA SER A 106 -15.09 7.29 4.61
C SER A 106 -16.34 8.12 4.32
N ASP A 107 -16.57 8.40 3.04
CA ASP A 107 -17.81 9.00 2.54
C ASP A 107 -18.38 8.16 1.39
N ARG A 108 -19.66 8.33 1.08
CA ARG A 108 -20.36 7.64 0.00
C ARG A 108 -20.91 8.63 -1.01
N GLY A 109 -20.79 8.28 -2.29
CA GLY A 109 -21.39 9.03 -3.38
C GLY A 109 -22.90 9.23 -3.19
N ARG A 110 -23.35 10.49 -3.27
CA ARG A 110 -24.77 10.87 -3.04
C ARG A 110 -25.55 11.19 -4.32
N ILE A 111 -24.85 11.32 -5.44
CA ILE A 111 -25.44 11.55 -6.77
C ILE A 111 -25.60 10.23 -7.52
N GLU A 112 -26.54 10.16 -8.46
CA GLU A 112 -26.91 8.93 -9.19
C GLU A 112 -25.70 8.25 -9.86
N GLU A 113 -24.79 9.04 -10.44
CA GLU A 113 -23.56 8.58 -11.07
C GLU A 113 -22.54 7.95 -10.10
N GLU A 114 -22.71 8.17 -8.79
CA GLU A 114 -21.79 7.74 -7.74
C GLU A 114 -22.45 6.89 -6.65
N GLN A 115 -23.72 6.48 -6.81
CA GLN A 115 -24.52 5.84 -5.76
C GLN A 115 -23.91 4.59 -5.13
N ASN A 116 -22.90 3.99 -5.76
CA ASN A 116 -22.18 2.82 -5.26
C ASN A 116 -20.69 3.07 -5.00
N LYS A 117 -20.23 4.32 -5.09
CA LYS A 117 -18.84 4.67 -4.82
C LYS A 117 -18.61 4.94 -3.34
N GLU A 118 -17.54 4.35 -2.83
CA GLU A 118 -17.03 4.60 -1.49
C GLU A 118 -15.70 5.33 -1.60
N TYR A 119 -15.49 6.30 -0.72
CA TYR A 119 -14.32 7.14 -0.73
C TYR A 119 -13.62 7.09 0.62
N LEU A 120 -12.30 6.96 0.63
CA LEU A 120 -11.49 7.15 1.83
C LEU A 120 -11.12 8.63 1.96
N MET A 121 -11.30 9.21 3.14
CA MET A 121 -11.05 10.63 3.36
C MET A 121 -9.59 10.86 3.77
N PRO A 122 -8.80 11.63 3.00
CA PRO A 122 -7.49 12.09 3.43
C PRO A 122 -7.61 13.27 4.41
N TYR A 123 -6.48 13.67 5.02
CA TYR A 123 -6.41 14.80 5.95
C TYR A 123 -6.98 16.10 5.35
N ASP A 124 -6.60 16.39 4.11
CA ASP A 124 -6.98 17.56 3.31
C ASP A 124 -8.24 17.31 2.46
N GLY A 125 -8.97 16.23 2.76
CA GLY A 125 -10.26 15.95 2.12
C GLY A 125 -11.29 17.01 2.48
N THR A 126 -12.27 17.21 1.62
CA THR A 126 -13.41 18.12 1.83
C THR A 126 -14.71 17.33 1.75
N PHE A 127 -15.58 17.54 2.73
CA PHE A 127 -16.85 16.80 2.84
C PHE A 127 -17.77 17.12 1.64
N ASN A 128 -18.31 16.08 0.98
CA ASN A 128 -19.03 16.14 -0.31
C ASN A 128 -18.21 16.68 -1.51
N ASP A 129 -16.88 16.77 -1.43
CA ASP A 129 -16.02 16.99 -2.60
C ASP A 129 -15.15 15.76 -2.85
N HIS A 130 -15.71 14.81 -3.59
CA HIS A 130 -15.05 13.53 -3.86
C HIS A 130 -13.78 13.66 -4.72
N GLN A 131 -13.51 14.82 -5.35
CA GLN A 131 -12.24 15.06 -6.05
C GLN A 131 -11.06 15.14 -5.08
N THR A 132 -11.33 15.49 -3.83
CA THR A 132 -10.33 15.56 -2.74
C THR A 132 -10.24 14.26 -1.94
N ALA A 133 -11.10 13.27 -2.23
CA ALA A 133 -11.10 11.97 -1.57
C ALA A 133 -10.38 10.89 -2.41
N ILE A 134 -10.24 9.68 -1.86
CA ILE A 134 -9.62 8.55 -2.57
C ILE A 134 -10.71 7.55 -2.93
N ASP A 135 -10.98 7.39 -4.23
CA ASP A 135 -11.97 6.43 -4.74
C ASP A 135 -11.52 4.99 -4.41
N PHE A 136 -12.37 4.25 -3.71
CA PHE A 136 -12.11 2.87 -3.36
C PHE A 136 -12.03 1.96 -4.61
N GLU A 137 -12.76 2.29 -5.67
CA GLU A 137 -12.68 1.55 -6.94
C GLU A 137 -11.29 1.71 -7.58
N LEU A 138 -10.70 2.90 -7.52
CA LEU A 138 -9.32 3.13 -7.97
C LEU A 138 -8.34 2.23 -7.20
N LEU A 139 -8.50 2.10 -5.88
CA LEU A 139 -7.66 1.20 -5.08
C LEU A 139 -7.80 -0.24 -5.55
N GLN A 140 -9.03 -0.73 -5.78
CA GLN A 140 -9.26 -2.08 -6.28
C GLN A 140 -8.62 -2.31 -7.65
N GLN A 141 -8.77 -1.37 -8.58
CA GLN A 141 -8.16 -1.46 -9.91
C GLN A 141 -6.64 -1.53 -9.80
N VAL A 142 -6.05 -0.64 -9.02
CA VAL A 142 -4.60 -0.56 -8.81
C VAL A 142 -4.07 -1.86 -8.19
N PHE A 143 -4.65 -2.34 -7.09
CA PHE A 143 -4.17 -3.57 -6.44
C PHE A 143 -4.42 -4.84 -7.25
N THR A 144 -5.45 -4.85 -8.11
CA THR A 144 -5.68 -5.99 -9.02
C THR A 144 -4.54 -6.15 -10.03
N THR A 145 -3.86 -5.07 -10.41
CA THR A 145 -2.67 -5.15 -11.29
C THR A 145 -1.51 -5.92 -10.67
N LEU A 146 -1.44 -6.04 -9.35
CA LEU A 146 -0.40 -6.79 -8.64
C LEU A 146 -0.64 -8.30 -8.62
N ILE A 147 -1.83 -8.76 -9.03
CA ILE A 147 -2.24 -10.17 -8.99
C ILE A 147 -2.06 -10.86 -10.36
N GLN A 148 -1.84 -10.08 -11.42
CA GLN A 148 -1.71 -10.56 -12.81
C GLN A 148 -0.25 -10.87 -13.19
#